data_AF-A0A1I3Y959-F1
#
_entry.id   AF-A0A1I3Y959-F1
#
_cell.length_a   1.000
_cell.length_b   1.000
_cell.length_c   1.000
_cell.angle_alpha   90.00
_cell.angle_beta   90.00
_cell.angle_gamma   90.00
#
_symmetry.space_group_name_H-M   'P 1'
#
loop_
_entity.id
_entity.type
_entity.pdbx_description
1 polymer ?
#
loop_
_entity_poly.entity_id
_entity_poly.type
_entity_poly.pdbx_seq_one_letter_code
_entity_poly.pdbx_strand_id
1 'polypeptide(L)'
;MRYLKVLGLVALFFFSMLFFVQNHEILIQELALELKVFGWHYQTEAVPFYLIILMAFVIGSLLCTFYFFLEKIRLSKQCRQYKKEVDALEREVTSLRPKTMDEYTTTESTENIQN
;
A
#
# COMPACT_ATOMS: atom_id res chain seq x y z
N MET A 1 -5.72 -6.57 -3.99
CA MET A 1 -5.88 -6.36 -5.45
C MET A 1 -5.29 -5.00 -5.83
N ARG A 2 -4.11 -4.96 -6.46
CA ARG A 2 -3.39 -3.72 -6.78
C ARG A 2 -4.23 -2.77 -7.65
N TYR A 3 -4.95 -3.31 -8.63
CA TYR A 3 -5.76 -2.53 -9.57
C TYR A 3 -7.01 -1.92 -8.95
N LEU A 4 -7.67 -2.61 -8.01
CA LEU A 4 -8.86 -2.08 -7.34
C LEU A 4 -8.51 -0.86 -6.45
N LYS A 5 -7.33 -0.89 -5.82
CA LYS A 5 -6.79 0.25 -5.06
C LYS A 5 -6.49 1.45 -5.98
N VAL A 6 -5.92 1.20 -7.15
CA VAL A 6 -5.64 2.25 -8.15
C VAL A 6 -6.94 2.81 -8.72
N LEU A 7 -7.91 1.96 -9.07
CA LEU A 7 -9.21 2.38 -9.59
C LEU A 7 -9.97 3.25 -8.56
N GLY A 8 -9.95 2.88 -7.29
CA GLY A 8 -10.54 3.68 -6.22
C GLY A 8 -9.86 5.06 -6.08
N LEU A 9 -8.52 5.11 -6.21
CA LEU A 9 -7.78 6.37 -6.14
C LEU A 9 -8.07 7.29 -7.35
N VAL A 10 -8.18 6.72 -8.55
CA VAL A 10 -8.58 7.45 -9.76
C VAL A 10 -10.01 7.97 -9.65
N ALA A 11 -10.94 7.14 -9.17
CA ALA A 11 -12.33 7.56 -8.95
C ALA A 11 -12.42 8.69 -7.91
N LEU A 12 -11.70 8.58 -6.80
CA LEU A 12 -11.63 9.63 -5.77
C LEU A 12 -11.08 10.93 -6.33
N PHE A 13 -10.00 10.86 -7.13
CA PHE A 13 -9.41 12.03 -7.78
C PHE A 13 -10.40 12.69 -8.74
N PHE A 14 -11.09 11.89 -9.55
CA PHE A 14 -12.11 12.38 -10.48
C PHE A 14 -13.27 13.06 -9.76
N PHE A 15 -13.80 12.46 -8.69
CA PHE A 15 -14.84 13.06 -7.86
C PHE A 15 -14.37 14.37 -7.20
N SER A 16 -13.14 14.41 -6.67
CA SER A 16 -12.57 15.65 -6.14
C SER A 16 -12.49 16.75 -7.20
N MET A 17 -12.05 16.40 -8.41
CA MET A 17 -11.96 17.37 -9.50
C MET A 17 -13.34 17.90 -9.90
N LEU A 18 -14.33 17.02 -10.04
CA LEU A 18 -15.71 17.43 -10.32
C LEU A 18 -16.28 18.33 -9.22
N PHE A 19 -16.04 17.99 -7.96
CA PHE A 19 -16.46 18.82 -6.83
C PHE A 19 -15.85 20.22 -6.91
N PHE A 20 -14.57 20.34 -7.25
CA PHE A 20 -13.90 21.63 -7.42
C PHE A 20 -14.50 22.47 -8.55
N VAL A 21 -14.75 21.86 -9.70
CA VAL A 21 -15.31 22.57 -10.87
C VAL A 21 -16.74 23.04 -10.58
N GLN A 22 -17.56 22.19 -9.96
CA GLN A 22 -18.95 22.53 -9.65
C GLN A 22 -19.08 23.60 -8.57
N ASN A 23 -18.15 23.64 -7.61
CA ASN A 23 -18.21 24.58 -6.48
C ASN A 23 -17.25 25.77 -6.65
N HIS A 24 -16.74 26.01 -7.85
CA HIS A 24 -15.70 27.03 -8.12
C HIS A 24 -16.08 28.42 -7.58
N GLU A 25 -17.32 28.85 -7.81
CA GLU A 25 -17.85 30.15 -7.34
C GLU A 25 -17.77 30.32 -5.82
N ILE A 26 -17.93 29.23 -5.06
CA ILE A 26 -17.84 29.24 -3.60
C ILE A 26 -16.37 29.18 -3.17
N LEU A 27 -15.52 28.47 -3.94
CA LEU A 27 -14.11 28.25 -3.64
C LEU A 27 -13.24 29.50 -3.80
N ILE A 28 -13.64 30.44 -4.67
CA ILE A 28 -12.94 31.71 -4.86
C ILE A 28 -13.30 32.76 -3.82
N GLN A 29 -14.33 32.54 -3.00
CA GLN A 29 -14.73 33.47 -1.96
C GLN A 29 -13.62 33.59 -0.90
N GLU A 30 -13.39 34.82 -0.46
CA GLU A 30 -12.48 35.12 0.63
C GLU A 30 -13.13 34.70 1.95
N LEU A 31 -12.45 33.80 2.67
CA LEU A 31 -12.90 33.31 3.96
C LEU A 31 -11.98 33.83 5.05
N ALA A 32 -12.51 34.67 5.92
CA ALA A 32 -11.86 35.00 7.19
C ALA A 32 -12.24 33.93 8.21
N LEU A 33 -11.25 33.20 8.74
CA LEU A 33 -11.48 32.21 9.79
C LEU A 33 -11.41 32.90 11.15
N GLU A 34 -12.55 32.91 11.83
CA GLU A 34 -12.63 33.37 13.21
C GLU A 34 -12.47 32.17 14.15
N LEU A 35 -11.48 32.24 15.04
CA LEU A 35 -11.32 31.29 16.13
C LEU A 35 -11.67 31.99 17.44
N LYS A 36 -12.83 31.62 18.00
CA LYS A 36 -13.31 32.10 19.30
C LYS A 36 -13.20 30.98 20.33
N VAL A 37 -12.16 31.05 21.16
CA VAL A 37 -11.91 30.05 22.21
C VAL A 37 -11.68 30.76 23.54
N PHE A 38 -12.50 30.45 24.56
CA PHE A 38 -12.37 30.96 25.94
C PHE A 38 -12.13 32.48 26.08
N GLY A 39 -12.83 33.30 25.27
CA GLY A 39 -12.71 34.76 25.29
C GLY A 39 -11.55 35.32 24.47
N TRP A 40 -10.67 34.47 23.93
CA TRP A 40 -9.69 34.85 22.93
C TRP A 40 -10.36 34.91 21.55
N HIS A 41 -10.16 36.02 20.85
CA HIS A 41 -10.64 36.23 19.49
C HIS A 41 -9.43 36.34 18.56
N TYR A 42 -9.23 35.33 17.72
CA TYR A 42 -8.20 35.35 16.69
C TYR A 42 -8.87 35.31 15.32
N GLN A 43 -8.61 36.34 14.53
CA GLN A 43 -9.11 36.51 13.17
C GLN A 43 -7.94 36.27 12.22
N THR A 44 -8.08 35.28 11.35
CA THR A 44 -7.08 35.07 10.30
C THR A 44 -7.38 36.05 9.15
N GLU A 45 -6.34 36.54 8.48
CA GLU A 45 -6.49 37.35 7.27
C GLU A 45 -7.37 36.62 6.24
N ALA A 46 -8.18 37.38 5.51
CA ALA A 46 -9.13 36.83 4.54
C ALA A 46 -8.35 36.09 3.45
N VAL A 47 -8.44 34.76 3.47
CA VAL A 47 -7.75 33.89 2.51
C VAL A 47 -8.79 33.21 1.63
N PRO A 48 -8.54 33.08 0.32
CA PRO A 48 -9.44 32.34 -0.55
C PRO A 48 -9.66 30.90 -0.09
N PHE A 49 -10.91 30.45 -0.09
CA PHE A 49 -11.29 29.15 0.44
C PHE A 49 -10.57 27.97 -0.26
N TYR A 50 -10.27 28.11 -1.55
CA TYR A 50 -9.52 27.10 -2.30
C TYR A 50 -8.13 26.79 -1.71
N LEU A 51 -7.45 27.76 -1.06
CA LEU A 51 -6.13 27.53 -0.48
C LEU A 51 -6.18 26.57 0.71
N ILE A 52 -7.23 26.69 1.53
CA ILE A 52 -7.42 25.83 2.70
C ILE A 52 -7.67 24.39 2.25
N ILE A 53 -8.52 24.23 1.24
CA ILE A 53 -8.82 22.92 0.67
C ILE A 53 -7.58 22.35 -0.03
N LEU A 54 -6.81 23.16 -0.74
CA LEU A 54 -5.55 22.73 -1.36
C LEU A 54 -4.57 22.22 -0.30
N MET A 55 -4.39 22.94 0.80
CA MET A 55 -3.54 22.51 1.91
C MET A 55 -4.03 21.22 2.56
N ALA A 56 -5.35 21.11 2.80
CA ALA A 56 -5.95 19.89 3.32
C ALA A 56 -5.75 18.70 2.36
N PHE A 57 -5.86 18.93 1.05
CA PHE A 57 -5.63 17.92 0.02
C PHE A 57 -4.15 17.48 -0.01
N VAL A 58 -3.20 18.42 0.06
CA VAL A 58 -1.77 18.10 0.10
C VAL A 58 -1.43 17.26 1.34
N ILE A 59 -1.92 17.66 2.52
CA ILE A 59 -1.72 16.91 3.77
C ILE A 59 -2.39 15.54 3.68
N GLY A 60 -3.63 15.47 3.20
CA GLY A 60 -4.35 14.21 3.00
C GLY A 60 -3.63 13.27 2.04
N SER A 61 -3.10 13.79 0.93
CA SER A 61 -2.33 13.04 -0.06
C SER A 61 -1.01 12.52 0.53
N LEU A 62 -0.31 13.35 1.32
CA LEU A 62 0.90 12.94 2.03
C LEU A 62 0.61 11.80 3.01
N LEU A 63 -0.44 11.94 3.82
CA LEU A 63 -0.86 10.89 4.77
C LEU A 63 -1.27 9.61 4.04
N CYS A 64 -2.01 9.71 2.94
CA CYS A 64 -2.42 8.56 2.16
C CYS A 64 -1.21 7.85 1.53
N THR A 65 -0.28 8.61 0.95
CA THR A 65 0.97 8.10 0.38
C THR A 65 1.81 7.41 1.45
N PHE A 66 1.92 8.01 2.63
CA PHE A 66 2.63 7.42 3.77
C PHE A 66 2.00 6.12 4.23
N TYR A 67 0.66 6.07 4.33
CA TYR A 67 -0.09 4.86 4.66
C TYR A 67 0.16 3.75 3.63
N PHE A 68 0.05 4.05 2.34
CA PHE A 68 0.33 3.09 1.27
C PHE A 68 1.79 2.60 1.28
N PHE A 69 2.73 3.48 1.59
CA PHE A 69 4.15 3.15 1.70
C PHE A 69 4.42 2.18 2.85
N LEU A 70 3.84 2.43 4.03
CA LEU A 70 3.92 1.52 5.17
C LEU A 70 3.27 0.17 4.87
N GLU A 71 2.12 0.18 4.20
CA GLU A 71 1.43 -1.06 3.79
C GLU A 71 2.31 -1.89 2.84
N LYS A 72 2.97 -1.23 1.87
CA LYS A 72 3.94 -1.86 0.96
C LYS A 72 5.12 -2.49 1.68
N ILE A 73 5.68 -1.81 2.68
CA ILE A 73 6.77 -2.35 3.51
C ILE A 73 6.28 -3.56 4.30
N ARG A 74 5.11 -3.47 4.95
CA ARG A 74 4.53 -4.58 5.72
C ARG A 74 4.26 -5.79 4.85
N LEU A 75 3.74 -5.59 3.64
CA LEU A 75 3.50 -6.67 2.67
C LEU A 75 4.81 -7.33 2.21
N SER A 76 5.85 -6.52 1.96
CA SER A 76 7.16 -7.02 1.55
C SER A 76 7.85 -7.82 2.65
N LYS A 77 7.67 -7.43 3.91
CA LYS A 77 8.15 -8.20 5.07
C LYS A 77 7.46 -9.56 5.19
N GLN A 78 6.14 -9.60 5.01
CA GLN A 78 5.38 -10.86 5.04
C GLN A 78 5.82 -11.81 3.91
N CYS A 79 5.98 -11.33 2.67
CA CYS A 79 6.51 -12.17 1.58
C CYS A 79 7.89 -12.75 1.89
N ARG A 80 8.78 -11.99 2.55
CA ARG A 80 10.10 -12.49 2.95
C ARG A 80 10.03 -13.53 4.07
N GLN A 81 9.07 -13.40 4.99
CA GLN A 81 8.85 -14.39 6.05
C GLN A 81 8.34 -15.71 5.46
N TYR A 82 7.29 -15.67 4.65
CA TYR A 82 6.75 -16.88 4.00
C TYR A 82 7.80 -17.59 3.14
N LYS A 83 8.62 -16.84 2.39
CA LYS A 83 9.69 -17.44 1.58
C LYS A 83 10.75 -18.15 2.44
N LYS A 84 11.12 -17.57 3.59
CA LYS A 84 12.04 -18.23 4.53
C LYS A 84 11.45 -19.49 5.15
N GLU A 85 10.15 -19.47 5.44
CA GLU A 85 9.44 -20.60 6.02
C GLU A 85 9.34 -21.76 5.02
N VAL A 86 9.05 -21.47 3.74
CA VAL A 86 9.09 -22.45 2.65
C VAL A 86 10.49 -23.03 2.46
N ASP A 87 11.55 -22.20 2.39
CA ASP A 87 12.93 -22.69 2.26
C ASP A 87 13.35 -23.57 3.47
N ALA A 88 12.88 -23.24 4.68
CA ALA A 88 13.13 -24.04 5.86
C ALA A 88 12.42 -25.40 5.79
N LEU A 89 11.14 -25.40 5.40
CA LEU A 89 10.35 -26.61 5.19
C LEU A 89 10.94 -27.49 4.09
N GLU A 90 11.39 -26.92 2.96
CA GLU A 90 12.06 -27.67 1.89
C GLU A 90 13.36 -28.31 2.39
N ARG A 91 14.13 -27.63 3.23
CA ARG A 91 15.34 -28.20 3.83
C ARG A 91 15.03 -29.32 4.82
N GLU A 92 13.95 -29.21 5.58
CA GLU A 92 13.48 -30.27 6.47
C GLU A 92 12.96 -31.49 5.68
N VAL A 93 12.18 -31.29 4.62
CA VAL A 93 11.74 -32.39 3.74
C VAL A 93 12.93 -33.05 3.03
N THR A 94 13.94 -32.27 2.64
CA THR A 94 15.15 -32.79 1.99
C THR A 94 16.06 -33.52 2.98
N SER A 95 16.15 -33.07 4.23
CA SER A 95 16.94 -33.74 5.27
C SER A 95 16.26 -34.99 5.83
N LEU A 96 14.93 -35.01 5.83
CA LEU A 96 14.11 -36.18 6.17
C LEU A 96 13.93 -37.15 4.99
N ARG A 97 14.30 -36.76 3.77
CA ARG A 97 14.46 -37.69 2.65
C ARG A 97 15.70 -38.55 2.92
N PRO A 98 15.55 -39.84 3.26
CA PRO A 98 16.70 -40.69 3.40
C PRO A 98 17.36 -40.84 2.03
N LYS A 99 18.69 -40.73 2.01
CA LYS A 99 19.61 -40.94 0.88
C LYS A 99 19.39 -42.26 0.12
N THR A 100 18.52 -43.13 0.62
CA THR A 100 18.23 -44.44 0.03
C THR A 100 17.40 -44.37 -1.25
N MET A 101 16.66 -43.28 -1.54
CA MET A 101 15.84 -43.21 -2.76
C MET A 101 16.65 -42.94 -4.05
N ASP A 102 17.83 -42.31 -3.96
CA ASP A 102 18.70 -42.11 -5.14
C ASP A 102 19.47 -43.40 -5.50
N GLU A 103 19.57 -44.35 -4.56
CA GLU A 103 20.24 -45.63 -4.75
C GLU A 103 19.32 -46.68 -5.40
N TYR A 104 17.99 -46.59 -5.25
CA TYR A 104 17.06 -47.49 -5.95
C TYR A 104 16.93 -47.19 -7.45
N THR A 105 17.04 -45.93 -7.90
CA THR A 105 16.96 -45.61 -9.34
C THR A 105 18.26 -45.93 -10.10
N THR A 106 19.40 -45.87 -9.41
CA THR A 106 20.70 -46.16 -10.05
C THR A 106 20.97 -47.67 -10.14
N THR A 107 20.47 -48.47 -9.19
CA THR A 107 20.72 -49.92 -9.18
C THR A 107 19.85 -50.67 -10.20
N GLU A 108 18.58 -50.26 -10.42
CA GLU A 108 17.71 -50.87 -11.44
C GLU A 108 18.19 -50.64 -12.88
N SER A 109 18.91 -49.55 -13.14
CA SER A 109 19.42 -49.23 -14.49
C SER A 109 20.71 -49.97 -14.84
N THR A 110 21.50 -50.41 -13.85
CA THR A 110 22.68 -51.27 -14.06
C THR A 110 22.34 -52.76 -14.15
N GLU A 111 21.28 -53.23 -13.51
CA GLU A 111 20.90 -54.66 -13.53
C GLU A 111 20.24 -55.08 -14.87
N ASN A 112 19.64 -54.13 -15.60
CA ASN A 112 18.96 -54.39 -16.87
C ASN A 112 19.89 -54.36 -18.12
N ILE A 113 21.19 -54.12 -17.94
CA ILE A 113 22.19 -54.13 -19.03
C ILE A 113 22.97 -55.46 -19.05
N GLN A 114 22.83 -56.30 -18.02
CA GLN A 114 23.62 -57.52 -17.85
C GLN A 114 22.82 -58.83 -18.04
N ASN A 115 21.55 -58.75 -18.51
CA ASN A 115 20.70 -59.90 -18.87
C ASN A 115 20.42 -59.96 -20.37
#